data_AF-A0A8T7IE68-F1
#
_entry.id   AF-A0A8T7IE68-F1
#
_cell.length_a   1.000
_cell.length_b   1.000
_cell.length_c   1.000
_cell.angle_alpha   90.00
_cell.angle_beta   90.00
_cell.angle_gamma   90.00
#
_symmetry.space_group_name_H-M   'P 1'
#
loop_
_entity.id
_entity.type
_entity.pdbx_description
1 polymer ?
#
loop_
_entity_poly.entity_id
_entity_poly.type
_entity_poly.pdbx_seq_one_letter_code
_entity_poly.pdbx_strand_id
1 'polypeptide(L)'
;MKYNRLLAVFICLGTFVAHADRFPIEGESEFYIHWQKQGELYSLTAVKPQAESWSYSEGNQSTQAFIFNKSVRAIKGGKVVACWRGAPDNKVIGSYNDALGLSTSEVDTLMPEYGNHLWIEHSDGSRTLYAYLQEESIPKTLCPNQDALFKTPIASPSSPEVVSLTAVPSSKQPTVSEGLYLGRVGNSGKSDKTQLGLRFEKNGQLQPVVFERGLFSMKAMKQEFLKWQPIENRAIPLDSAFFWPVRSIVSDLPKIKLSLEEHERQLPWLRESGFSPAYSDVYQVGNKAFINVSWRPSKTPWLMYGLLTAMQHKQTMEQAFIEGFSLKILDTTLVNGELRFHTVYIQDLSQVLTQHSMTLADFNKLKYQARKQGFGAAAISVQYKNDDPIITALFRPDMKGEQEYFHAINADKFEEYQERVAKKNLHPIYVNGVISHLGQLVSVIFAQRLDTQMDGYEMELSDIKNYQKAAGENGFVTGMISGYDHSEDDHEFVGFWEKLTQ
;
A
#
# COMPACT_ATOMS: atom_id res chain seq x y z
N MET A 1 4.67 -15.08 19.02
CA MET A 1 6.07 -14.64 18.82
C MET A 1 6.31 -13.44 19.71
N LYS A 2 7.14 -13.57 20.75
CA LYS A 2 7.43 -12.50 21.71
C LYS A 2 8.42 -11.51 21.09
N TYR A 3 7.96 -10.30 20.77
CA TYR A 3 8.85 -9.17 20.44
C TYR A 3 9.45 -8.64 21.75
N ASN A 4 10.62 -9.16 22.15
CA ASN A 4 11.44 -8.48 23.14
C ASN A 4 12.04 -7.23 22.50
N ARG A 5 11.48 -6.06 22.82
CA ARG A 5 12.05 -4.75 22.45
C ARG A 5 13.26 -4.46 23.34
N LEU A 6 14.45 -4.82 22.85
CA LEU A 6 15.70 -4.23 23.34
C LEU A 6 15.91 -2.90 22.60
N LEU A 7 15.69 -1.80 23.30
CA LEU A 7 16.00 -0.45 22.82
C LEU A 7 17.53 -0.27 22.90
N ALA A 8 18.26 -0.66 21.86
CA ALA A 8 19.67 -0.33 21.72
C ALA A 8 19.80 1.10 21.19
N VAL A 9 19.88 2.09 22.09
CA VAL A 9 20.25 3.46 21.73
C VAL A 9 21.76 3.47 21.50
N PHE A 10 22.19 3.36 20.24
CA PHE A 10 23.55 3.70 19.86
C PHE A 10 23.67 5.23 19.82
N ILE A 11 24.32 5.78 20.85
CA ILE A 11 24.76 7.18 20.85
C ILE A 11 26.00 7.24 19.92
N CYS A 12 25.78 7.56 18.65
CA CYS A 12 26.87 8.00 17.77
C CYS A 12 27.21 9.46 18.09
N LEU A 13 28.39 9.67 18.67
CA LEU A 13 29.00 10.98 18.81
C LEU A 13 29.31 11.56 17.41
N GLY A 14 28.65 12.67 17.05
CA GLY A 14 29.14 13.65 16.07
C GLY A 14 28.86 13.44 14.58
N THR A 15 28.23 12.35 14.14
CA THR A 15 27.85 12.19 12.72
C THR A 15 26.48 12.80 12.45
N PHE A 16 26.42 13.78 11.55
CA PHE A 16 25.15 14.30 11.04
C PHE A 16 24.47 13.19 10.23
N VAL A 17 23.17 13.02 10.41
CA VAL A 17 22.39 12.01 9.68
C VAL A 17 21.31 12.75 8.90
N ALA A 18 21.21 12.48 7.61
CA ALA A 18 20.12 13.02 6.81
C ALA A 18 18.83 12.32 7.22
N HIS A 19 17.84 13.08 7.69
CA HIS A 19 16.51 12.56 7.97
C HIS A 19 15.61 12.75 6.75
N ALA A 20 14.90 11.69 6.40
CA ALA A 20 13.96 11.62 5.30
C ALA A 20 12.63 11.03 5.81
N ASP A 21 11.59 11.86 5.87
CA ASP A 21 10.26 11.42 6.32
C ASP A 21 9.65 10.41 5.33
N ARG A 22 10.07 10.50 4.05
CA ARG A 22 9.57 9.66 2.96
C ARG A 22 10.67 9.25 1.99
N PHE A 23 10.50 8.08 1.40
CA PHE A 23 11.25 7.68 0.21
C PHE A 23 10.88 8.60 -0.96
N PRO A 24 11.85 8.91 -1.85
CA PRO A 24 11.62 9.76 -3.02
C PRO A 24 10.75 9.10 -4.09
N ILE A 25 10.51 7.79 -3.98
CA ILE A 25 9.66 6.99 -4.86
C ILE A 25 8.59 6.34 -3.99
N GLU A 26 7.34 6.41 -4.44
CA GLU A 26 6.22 5.81 -3.73
C GLU A 26 6.27 4.27 -3.86
N GLY A 27 5.97 3.55 -2.77
CA GLY A 27 5.83 2.10 -2.81
C GLY A 27 4.51 1.65 -3.42
N GLU A 28 4.52 0.60 -4.22
CA GLU A 28 3.32 -0.14 -4.64
C GLU A 28 3.38 -1.58 -4.09
N SER A 29 2.27 -2.32 -4.19
CA SER A 29 2.16 -3.67 -3.62
C SER A 29 3.01 -4.74 -4.33
N GLU A 30 3.55 -4.40 -5.50
CA GLU A 30 4.17 -5.36 -6.43
C GLU A 30 5.68 -5.16 -6.63
N PHE A 31 6.26 -4.05 -6.17
CA PHE A 31 7.70 -3.81 -6.30
C PHE A 31 8.33 -3.35 -4.99
N TYR A 32 9.61 -3.67 -4.88
CA TYR A 32 10.48 -3.31 -3.77
C TYR A 32 11.62 -2.46 -4.32
N ILE A 33 12.30 -1.73 -3.46
CA ILE A 33 13.46 -0.93 -3.85
C ILE A 33 14.72 -1.65 -3.40
N HIS A 34 15.59 -2.00 -4.34
CA HIS A 34 16.96 -2.39 -4.04
C HIS A 34 17.80 -1.12 -3.96
N TRP A 35 18.32 -0.85 -2.77
CA TRP A 35 19.23 0.23 -2.47
C TRP A 35 20.65 -0.30 -2.48
N GLN A 36 21.54 0.34 -3.22
CA GLN A 36 22.95 -0.04 -3.31
C GLN A 36 23.83 1.21 -3.27
N LYS A 37 24.93 1.18 -2.53
CA LYS A 37 25.96 2.21 -2.66
C LYS A 37 26.89 1.89 -3.82
N GLN A 38 27.11 2.89 -4.67
CA GLN A 38 27.99 2.86 -5.83
C GLN A 38 28.90 4.09 -5.76
N GLY A 39 30.09 3.92 -5.19
CA GLY A 39 31.01 5.05 -4.94
C GLY A 39 30.40 6.08 -3.98
N GLU A 40 30.16 7.28 -4.49
CA GLU A 40 29.57 8.42 -3.76
C GLU A 40 28.05 8.58 -3.97
N LEU A 41 27.42 7.63 -4.65
CA LEU A 41 25.98 7.63 -4.96
C LEU A 41 25.29 6.42 -4.34
N TYR A 42 24.03 6.60 -3.96
CA TYR A 42 23.08 5.53 -3.69
C TYR A 42 22.23 5.30 -4.93
N SER A 43 22.33 4.10 -5.48
CA SER A 43 21.52 3.58 -6.58
C SER A 43 20.25 2.96 -6.00
N LEU A 44 19.09 3.45 -6.43
CA LEU A 44 17.80 2.84 -6.14
C LEU A 44 17.25 2.23 -7.43
N THR A 45 16.96 0.93 -7.40
CA THR A 45 16.30 0.20 -8.49
C THR A 45 15.05 -0.50 -7.96
N ALA A 46 14.00 -0.60 -8.78
CA ALA A 46 12.81 -1.34 -8.39
C ALA A 46 12.97 -2.80 -8.80
N VAL A 47 12.55 -3.71 -7.93
CA VAL A 47 12.65 -5.14 -8.14
C VAL A 47 11.32 -5.83 -7.92
N LYS A 48 11.05 -6.85 -8.73
CA LYS A 48 9.95 -7.81 -8.52
C LYS A 48 10.53 -9.16 -8.08
N PRO A 49 9.91 -9.83 -7.11
CA PRO A 49 10.37 -11.14 -6.67
C PRO A 49 10.06 -12.19 -7.73
N GLN A 50 11.05 -13.00 -8.07
CA GLN A 50 10.88 -14.25 -8.81
C GLN A 50 10.99 -15.44 -7.84
N ALA A 51 10.86 -16.68 -8.34
CA ALA A 51 10.86 -17.88 -7.49
C ALA A 51 12.11 -17.95 -6.58
N GLU A 52 13.30 -17.64 -7.11
CA GLU A 52 14.58 -17.77 -6.41
C GLU A 52 15.49 -16.53 -6.53
N SER A 53 15.00 -15.44 -7.15
CA SER A 53 15.80 -14.26 -7.46
C SER A 53 14.94 -12.99 -7.45
N TRP A 54 15.60 -11.85 -7.67
CA TRP A 54 14.93 -10.60 -8.03
C TRP A 54 15.10 -10.35 -9.51
N SER A 55 14.03 -9.89 -10.14
CA SER A 55 14.13 -9.23 -11.44
C SER A 55 14.11 -7.72 -11.28
N TYR A 56 14.89 -7.03 -12.09
CA TYR A 56 14.96 -5.56 -12.17
C TYR A 56 14.19 -5.02 -13.39
N SER A 57 13.88 -5.88 -14.36
CA SER A 57 13.23 -5.52 -15.62
C SER A 57 12.48 -6.71 -16.25
N GLU A 58 11.63 -6.42 -17.22
CA GLU A 58 10.98 -7.43 -18.07
C GLU A 58 11.80 -7.74 -19.34
N GLY A 59 12.87 -6.98 -19.57
CA GLY A 59 13.75 -7.14 -20.73
C GLY A 59 14.99 -6.27 -20.62
N ASN A 60 15.63 -6.01 -21.76
CA ASN A 60 16.89 -5.27 -21.84
C ASN A 60 16.74 -3.79 -22.19
N GLN A 61 15.53 -3.32 -22.50
CA GLN A 61 15.29 -1.89 -22.75
C GLN A 61 15.14 -1.16 -21.42
N SER A 62 15.65 0.07 -21.33
CA SER A 62 15.50 0.93 -20.15
C SER A 62 14.03 1.12 -19.77
N THR A 63 13.14 1.23 -20.77
CA THR A 63 11.70 1.36 -20.57
C THR A 63 11.03 0.12 -19.98
N GLN A 64 11.72 -1.03 -19.98
CA GLN A 64 11.24 -2.28 -19.41
C GLN A 64 11.74 -2.50 -17.97
N ALA A 65 12.55 -1.59 -17.41
CA ALA A 65 12.92 -1.63 -16.01
C ALA A 65 11.72 -1.25 -15.12
N PHE A 66 11.51 -1.95 -14.01
CA PHE A 66 10.35 -1.73 -13.15
C PHE A 66 10.29 -0.34 -12.52
N ILE A 67 11.46 0.32 -12.40
CA ILE A 67 11.57 1.67 -11.83
C ILE A 67 11.39 2.77 -12.87
N PHE A 68 11.47 2.45 -14.16
CA PHE A 68 11.34 3.44 -15.23
C PHE A 68 10.02 4.22 -15.09
N ASN A 69 10.06 5.52 -15.37
CA ASN A 69 8.88 6.40 -15.37
C ASN A 69 8.20 6.59 -13.98
N LYS A 70 8.76 6.03 -12.89
CA LYS A 70 8.28 6.28 -11.54
C LYS A 70 8.55 7.72 -11.14
N SER A 71 7.55 8.37 -10.54
CA SER A 71 7.65 9.76 -10.08
C SER A 71 8.67 9.89 -8.96
N VAL A 72 9.50 10.91 -9.03
CA VAL A 72 10.48 11.27 -8.00
C VAL A 72 10.00 12.51 -7.28
N ARG A 73 10.03 12.49 -5.95
CA ARG A 73 9.63 13.61 -5.08
C ARG A 73 10.77 14.07 -4.19
N ALA A 74 10.77 15.35 -3.84
CA ALA A 74 11.75 15.94 -2.93
C ALA A 74 11.62 15.31 -1.55
N ILE A 75 12.71 14.75 -1.05
CA ILE A 75 12.81 14.17 0.29
C ILE A 75 12.75 15.25 1.38
N LYS A 76 13.25 16.46 1.06
CA LYS A 76 13.28 17.60 1.97
C LYS A 76 13.21 18.89 1.17
N GLY A 77 12.57 19.91 1.74
CA GLY A 77 12.50 21.24 1.14
C GLY A 77 13.87 21.93 1.04
N GLY A 78 14.02 22.86 0.10
CA GLY A 78 15.29 23.54 -0.15
C GLY A 78 15.27 24.43 -1.39
N LYS A 79 16.45 24.80 -1.88
CA LYS A 79 16.63 25.55 -3.14
C LYS A 79 17.36 24.70 -4.17
N VAL A 80 16.91 24.70 -5.42
CA VAL A 80 17.66 24.05 -6.51
C VAL A 80 18.87 24.90 -6.85
N VAL A 81 20.08 24.39 -6.60
CA VAL A 81 21.34 25.12 -6.79
C VAL A 81 22.09 24.71 -8.06
N ALA A 82 21.83 23.51 -8.58
CA ALA A 82 22.33 23.05 -9.87
C ALA A 82 21.35 22.05 -10.49
N CYS A 83 21.28 22.00 -11.82
CA CYS A 83 20.40 21.10 -12.53
C CYS A 83 20.78 20.90 -14.00
N TRP A 84 20.24 19.83 -14.59
CA TRP A 84 20.19 19.58 -16.02
C TRP A 84 18.94 18.78 -16.38
N ARG A 85 18.26 19.08 -17.50
CA ARG A 85 17.00 18.40 -17.88
C ARG A 85 16.91 17.91 -19.33
N GLY A 86 17.91 18.18 -20.16
CA GLY A 86 17.88 17.89 -21.60
C GLY A 86 18.65 16.65 -22.05
N ALA A 87 19.42 16.00 -21.18
CA ALA A 87 20.21 14.85 -21.56
C ALA A 87 19.28 13.68 -21.98
N PRO A 88 19.52 13.04 -23.13
CA PRO A 88 18.66 11.95 -23.59
C PRO A 88 18.85 10.69 -22.74
N ASP A 89 17.79 9.89 -22.67
CA ASP A 89 17.82 8.59 -21.99
C ASP A 89 18.54 7.52 -22.83
N ASN A 90 19.39 6.73 -22.18
CA ASN A 90 19.96 5.53 -22.76
C ASN A 90 18.86 4.50 -23.01
N LYS A 91 18.88 3.84 -24.17
CA LYS A 91 17.77 2.97 -24.62
C LYS A 91 17.91 1.56 -24.07
N VAL A 92 19.13 1.07 -23.94
CA VAL A 92 19.47 -0.30 -23.56
C VAL A 92 20.15 -0.33 -22.20
N ILE A 93 19.67 -1.22 -21.32
CA ILE A 93 20.32 -1.54 -20.04
C ILE A 93 21.68 -2.17 -20.32
N GLY A 94 22.72 -1.67 -19.68
CA GLY A 94 24.12 -2.04 -19.85
C GLY A 94 24.90 -1.10 -20.79
N SER A 95 24.25 -0.11 -21.39
CA SER A 95 24.88 0.91 -22.25
C SER A 95 24.56 2.31 -21.73
N TYR A 96 25.52 3.23 -21.88
CA TYR A 96 25.37 4.64 -21.52
C TYR A 96 25.71 5.61 -22.66
N ASN A 97 25.82 5.09 -23.89
CA ASN A 97 26.27 5.84 -25.06
C ASN A 97 25.43 5.58 -26.31
N ASP A 98 24.32 4.84 -26.17
CA ASP A 98 23.47 4.41 -27.27
C ASP A 98 22.41 5.45 -27.68
N ALA A 99 22.04 6.37 -26.78
CA ALA A 99 20.99 7.36 -27.03
C ALA A 99 21.30 8.26 -28.23
N LEU A 100 22.56 8.71 -28.33
CA LEU A 100 23.07 9.65 -29.33
C LEU A 100 24.12 9.03 -30.27
N GLY A 101 24.43 7.74 -30.11
CA GLY A 101 25.49 7.08 -30.87
C GLY A 101 26.89 7.64 -30.61
N LEU A 102 27.10 8.19 -29.41
CA LEU A 102 28.37 8.77 -29.00
C LEU A 102 29.37 7.67 -28.64
N SER A 103 30.65 7.94 -28.83
CA SER A 103 31.71 7.17 -28.20
C SER A 103 31.73 7.43 -26.68
N THR A 104 32.29 6.50 -25.90
CA THR A 104 32.50 6.69 -24.46
C THR A 104 33.24 7.99 -24.14
N SER A 105 34.27 8.34 -24.93
CA SER A 105 35.02 9.59 -24.76
C SER A 105 34.20 10.84 -25.03
N GLU A 106 33.25 10.79 -25.95
CA GLU A 106 32.35 11.91 -26.20
C GLU A 106 31.34 12.07 -25.07
N VAL A 107 30.78 10.98 -24.54
CA VAL A 107 29.91 11.04 -23.36
C VAL A 107 30.66 11.66 -22.16
N ASP A 108 31.92 11.27 -21.94
CA ASP A 108 32.75 11.78 -20.86
C ASP A 108 33.11 13.28 -20.97
N THR A 109 32.91 13.90 -22.13
CA THR A 109 33.29 15.31 -22.34
C THR A 109 32.11 16.20 -22.73
N LEU A 110 30.99 15.64 -23.17
CA LEU A 110 29.83 16.39 -23.68
C LEU A 110 28.57 16.22 -22.84
N MET A 111 28.54 15.31 -21.87
CA MET A 111 27.35 15.07 -21.05
C MET A 111 27.63 15.27 -19.55
N PRO A 112 26.64 15.76 -18.78
CA PRO A 112 26.73 15.71 -17.34
C PRO A 112 26.83 14.26 -16.86
N GLU A 113 27.73 13.99 -15.91
CA GLU A 113 27.94 12.65 -15.32
C GLU A 113 26.61 12.03 -14.88
N TYR A 114 25.84 12.81 -14.13
CA TYR A 114 24.57 12.43 -13.53
C TYR A 114 23.36 12.53 -14.49
N GLY A 115 23.59 12.81 -15.78
CA GLY A 115 22.53 13.01 -16.75
C GLY A 115 21.60 14.15 -16.37
N ASN A 116 20.30 13.94 -16.47
CA ASN A 116 19.32 14.86 -15.93
C ASN A 116 19.27 14.74 -14.40
N HIS A 117 19.45 15.86 -13.73
CA HIS A 117 19.60 15.86 -12.29
C HIS A 117 19.17 17.19 -11.64
N LEU A 118 19.01 17.14 -10.32
CA LEU A 118 18.78 18.28 -9.44
C LEU A 118 19.68 18.17 -8.21
N TRP A 119 20.37 19.25 -7.88
CA TRP A 119 20.97 19.47 -6.58
C TRP A 119 20.09 20.42 -5.77
N ILE A 120 19.58 19.95 -4.64
CA ILE A 120 18.77 20.75 -3.72
C ILE A 120 19.59 21.03 -2.45
N GLU A 121 19.81 22.29 -2.14
CA GLU A 121 20.43 22.75 -0.89
C GLU A 121 19.36 23.01 0.17
N HIS A 122 19.54 22.41 1.34
CA HIS A 122 18.61 22.47 2.46
C HIS A 122 19.03 23.55 3.46
N SER A 123 18.09 23.96 4.31
CA SER A 123 18.30 25.04 5.30
C SER A 123 19.39 24.72 6.35
N ASP A 124 19.76 23.46 6.52
CA ASP A 124 20.79 23.01 7.45
C ASP A 124 22.19 22.90 6.80
N GLY A 125 22.32 23.38 5.56
CA GLY A 125 23.55 23.34 4.76
C GLY A 125 23.88 21.98 4.14
N SER A 126 23.02 20.97 4.31
CA SER A 126 23.13 19.72 3.55
C SER A 126 22.57 19.88 2.13
N ARG A 127 22.95 18.96 1.25
CA ARG A 127 22.48 18.90 -0.13
C ARG A 127 22.03 17.50 -0.50
N THR A 128 21.01 17.42 -1.35
CA THR A 128 20.57 16.16 -1.96
C THR A 128 20.63 16.25 -3.48
N LEU A 129 21.35 15.31 -4.10
CA LEU A 129 21.34 15.05 -5.53
C LEU A 129 20.23 14.04 -5.87
N TYR A 130 19.51 14.31 -6.95
CA TYR A 130 18.62 13.38 -7.64
C TYR A 130 19.13 13.26 -9.08
N ALA A 131 19.59 12.08 -9.49
CA ALA A 131 20.30 11.85 -10.74
C ALA A 131 19.62 10.82 -11.65
N TYR A 132 20.05 10.80 -12.91
CA TYR A 132 19.59 9.90 -13.97
C TYR A 132 18.09 9.98 -14.25
N LEU A 133 17.53 11.18 -14.11
CA LEU A 133 16.12 11.44 -14.38
C LEU A 133 15.84 11.35 -15.89
N GLN A 134 14.60 11.06 -16.24
CA GLN A 134 14.16 10.94 -17.62
C GLN A 134 14.29 12.29 -18.35
N GLU A 135 14.64 12.24 -19.63
CA GLU A 135 14.68 13.39 -20.55
C GLU A 135 13.40 14.22 -20.42
N GLU A 136 13.59 15.52 -20.23
CA GLU A 136 12.53 16.52 -20.09
C GLU A 136 11.52 16.33 -18.95
N SER A 137 11.65 15.29 -18.11
CA SER A 137 10.68 14.97 -17.06
C SER A 137 10.69 15.91 -15.85
N ILE A 138 11.82 16.57 -15.62
CA ILE A 138 11.96 17.63 -14.61
C ILE A 138 11.01 18.79 -15.00
N PRO A 139 10.45 19.59 -14.09
CA PRO A 139 9.75 20.80 -14.51
C PRO A 139 10.73 21.88 -15.00
N LYS A 140 10.42 22.58 -16.11
CA LYS A 140 11.21 23.73 -16.60
C LYS A 140 11.32 24.85 -15.54
N THR A 141 10.31 24.97 -14.69
CA THR A 141 10.30 25.89 -13.55
C THR A 141 11.32 25.51 -12.47
N LEU A 142 11.73 24.24 -12.39
CA LEU A 142 12.77 23.77 -11.48
C LEU A 142 14.16 23.78 -12.13
N CYS A 143 14.25 23.54 -13.44
CA CYS A 143 15.52 23.52 -14.15
C CYS A 143 15.50 24.26 -15.49
N PRO A 144 16.24 25.37 -15.64
CA PRO A 144 16.35 26.08 -16.92
C PRO A 144 17.31 25.43 -17.93
N ASN A 145 18.22 24.55 -17.49
CA ASN A 145 19.29 23.98 -18.32
C ASN A 145 18.78 22.77 -19.12
N GLN A 146 18.49 22.96 -20.41
CA GLN A 146 17.73 21.99 -21.23
C GLN A 146 18.45 21.50 -22.49
N ASP A 147 19.71 21.85 -22.69
CA ASP A 147 20.44 21.38 -23.87
C ASP A 147 20.71 19.86 -23.76
N ALA A 148 20.77 19.16 -24.88
CA ALA A 148 21.05 17.72 -24.90
C ALA A 148 22.47 17.38 -24.47
N LEU A 149 23.41 18.26 -24.83
CA LEU A 149 24.84 18.16 -24.57
C LEU A 149 25.38 19.50 -24.08
N PHE A 150 26.53 19.49 -23.45
CA PHE A 150 27.32 20.70 -23.23
C PHE A 150 27.73 21.31 -24.57
N LYS A 151 27.71 22.64 -24.63
CA LYS A 151 28.14 23.39 -25.84
C LYS A 151 29.64 23.33 -26.08
N THR A 152 30.41 23.10 -25.02
CA THR A 152 31.86 23.02 -25.05
C THR A 152 32.28 21.74 -24.33
N PRO A 153 33.22 20.95 -24.90
CA PRO A 153 33.78 19.81 -24.21
C PRO A 153 34.43 20.22 -22.88
N ILE A 154 34.15 19.48 -21.82
CA ILE A 154 34.81 19.61 -20.52
C ILE A 154 35.98 18.63 -20.43
N ALA A 155 36.93 18.90 -19.54
CA ALA A 155 38.08 18.01 -19.32
C ALA A 155 37.68 16.64 -18.71
N SER A 156 36.63 16.63 -17.88
CA SER A 156 36.10 15.44 -17.21
C SER A 156 34.69 15.74 -16.64
N PRO A 157 33.77 14.76 -16.55
CA PRO A 157 32.43 14.93 -15.96
C PRO A 157 32.43 15.36 -14.48
N SER A 158 33.55 15.15 -13.78
CA SER A 158 33.75 15.54 -12.38
C SER A 158 34.51 16.87 -12.22
N SER A 159 34.80 17.56 -13.32
CA SER A 159 35.55 18.82 -13.28
C SER A 159 34.75 19.97 -12.65
N PRO A 160 35.41 20.97 -12.04
CA PRO A 160 34.74 22.18 -11.53
C PRO A 160 33.93 22.93 -12.60
N GLU A 161 34.27 22.76 -13.88
CA GLU A 161 33.54 23.35 -15.01
C GLU A 161 32.09 22.86 -15.07
N VAL A 162 31.83 21.60 -14.71
CA VAL A 162 30.46 21.03 -14.66
C VAL A 162 29.59 21.75 -13.64
N VAL A 163 30.17 22.15 -12.50
CA VAL A 163 29.46 22.95 -11.50
C VAL A 163 29.00 24.25 -12.11
N SER A 164 29.84 24.91 -12.92
CA SER A 164 29.46 26.17 -13.57
C SER A 164 28.40 26.01 -14.66
N LEU A 165 28.44 24.90 -15.42
CA LEU A 165 27.50 24.62 -16.51
C LEU A 165 26.12 24.19 -16.01
N THR A 166 26.08 23.53 -14.85
CA THR A 166 24.84 23.02 -14.25
C THR A 166 24.28 23.97 -13.20
N ALA A 167 25.04 24.96 -12.72
CA ALA A 167 24.60 25.89 -11.69
C ALA A 167 23.32 26.66 -12.09
N VAL A 168 22.42 26.80 -11.13
CA VAL A 168 21.30 27.73 -11.21
C VAL A 168 21.71 29.03 -10.52
N PRO A 169 21.76 30.18 -11.23
CA PRO A 169 22.15 31.45 -10.63
C PRO A 169 21.29 31.78 -9.40
N SER A 170 21.89 32.28 -8.32
CA SER A 170 21.22 32.47 -7.02
C SER A 170 19.90 33.25 -7.09
N SER A 171 19.78 34.21 -8.02
CA SER A 171 18.55 35.00 -8.25
C SER A 171 17.42 34.23 -8.95
N LYS A 172 17.71 33.07 -9.52
CA LYS A 172 16.80 32.20 -10.27
C LYS A 172 16.59 30.84 -9.61
N GLN A 173 17.19 30.58 -8.45
CA GLN A 173 17.08 29.31 -7.75
C GLN A 173 15.64 29.10 -7.25
N PRO A 174 14.90 28.12 -7.80
CA PRO A 174 13.55 27.83 -7.34
C PRO A 174 13.58 27.14 -5.98
N THR A 175 12.60 27.47 -5.16
CA THR A 175 12.34 26.79 -3.88
C THR A 175 11.51 25.55 -4.12
N VAL A 176 11.87 24.45 -3.47
CA VAL A 176 11.11 23.21 -3.45
C VAL A 176 10.61 22.93 -2.04
N SER A 177 9.35 22.51 -1.91
CA SER A 177 8.84 21.94 -0.68
C SER A 177 9.11 20.45 -0.64
N GLU A 178 9.12 19.86 0.56
CA GLU A 178 9.09 18.41 0.70
C GLU A 178 7.87 17.80 -0.01
N GLY A 179 8.05 16.63 -0.62
CA GLY A 179 7.03 15.92 -1.38
C GLY A 179 6.71 16.50 -2.76
N LEU A 180 7.31 17.64 -3.14
CA LEU A 180 7.16 18.23 -4.46
C LEU A 180 7.66 17.27 -5.54
N TYR A 181 6.90 17.13 -6.63
CA TYR A 181 7.33 16.37 -7.80
C TYR A 181 8.58 17.01 -8.44
N LEU A 182 9.62 16.21 -8.66
CA LEU A 182 10.91 16.65 -9.20
C LEU A 182 11.16 16.16 -10.62
N GLY A 183 10.59 15.03 -11.02
CA GLY A 183 10.83 14.39 -12.31
C GLY A 183 10.44 12.93 -12.28
N ARG A 184 10.92 12.16 -13.25
CA ARG A 184 10.72 10.70 -13.32
C ARG A 184 12.04 9.98 -13.41
N VAL A 185 12.09 8.77 -12.86
CA VAL A 185 13.27 7.91 -12.98
C VAL A 185 13.47 7.53 -14.44
N GLY A 186 14.69 7.71 -14.93
CA GLY A 186 15.11 7.40 -16.29
C GLY A 186 16.41 6.61 -16.32
N ASN A 187 17.15 6.79 -17.41
CA ASN A 187 18.48 6.23 -17.64
C ASN A 187 19.35 7.22 -18.42
N SER A 188 19.26 8.52 -18.12
CA SER A 188 20.07 9.55 -18.80
C SER A 188 21.49 9.64 -18.25
N GLY A 189 22.40 10.25 -19.00
CA GLY A 189 23.79 10.46 -18.56
C GLY A 189 24.63 9.19 -18.55
N LYS A 190 25.65 9.15 -17.68
CA LYS A 190 26.56 8.01 -17.55
C LYS A 190 25.97 6.92 -16.65
N SER A 191 24.80 6.41 -17.04
CA SER A 191 24.11 5.34 -16.34
C SER A 191 23.96 4.11 -17.23
N ASP A 192 24.43 2.97 -16.74
CA ASP A 192 24.34 1.67 -17.41
C ASP A 192 23.09 0.88 -16.98
N LYS A 193 22.22 1.45 -16.15
CA LYS A 193 20.98 0.82 -15.69
C LYS A 193 19.93 1.87 -15.37
N THR A 194 18.66 1.55 -15.58
CA THR A 194 17.57 2.43 -15.15
C THR A 194 17.48 2.45 -13.63
N GLN A 195 17.76 3.61 -13.03
CA GLN A 195 17.89 3.77 -11.58
C GLN A 195 17.62 5.22 -11.17
N LEU A 196 17.26 5.42 -9.91
CA LEU A 196 17.36 6.73 -9.28
C LEU A 196 18.70 6.83 -8.55
N GLY A 197 19.54 7.77 -8.97
CA GLY A 197 20.74 8.12 -8.23
C GLY A 197 20.45 9.13 -7.14
N LEU A 198 20.88 8.85 -5.91
CA LEU A 198 20.78 9.77 -4.77
C LEU A 198 22.14 10.00 -4.12
N ARG A 199 22.46 11.25 -3.79
CA ARG A 199 23.59 11.57 -2.92
C ARG A 199 23.14 12.56 -1.88
N PHE A 200 23.35 12.23 -0.62
CA PHE A 200 23.08 13.09 0.52
C PHE A 200 24.42 13.56 1.03
N GLU A 201 24.68 14.86 1.03
CA GLU A 201 25.98 15.37 1.45
C GLU A 201 25.86 16.56 2.37
N LYS A 202 26.91 16.75 3.17
CA LYS A 202 27.12 17.96 3.96
C LYS A 202 28.61 18.25 3.94
N ASN A 203 28.96 19.49 3.60
CA ASN A 203 30.36 19.91 3.44
C ASN A 203 31.16 19.00 2.48
N GLY A 204 30.52 18.54 1.39
CA GLY A 204 31.11 17.64 0.40
C GLY A 204 31.26 16.18 0.83
N GLN A 205 30.87 15.83 2.06
CA GLN A 205 30.94 14.45 2.57
C GLN A 205 29.59 13.76 2.50
N LEU A 206 29.57 12.51 2.00
CA LEU A 206 28.39 11.65 1.98
C LEU A 206 27.86 11.42 3.40
N GLN A 207 26.55 11.62 3.58
CA GLN A 207 25.85 11.42 4.84
C GLN A 207 24.99 10.15 4.77
N PRO A 208 24.88 9.38 5.86
CA PRO A 208 23.89 8.31 5.96
C PRO A 208 22.48 8.91 5.97
N VAL A 209 21.51 8.10 5.56
CA VAL A 209 20.10 8.48 5.51
C VAL A 209 19.30 7.64 6.50
N VAL A 210 18.45 8.31 7.27
CA VAL A 210 17.43 7.72 8.12
C VAL A 210 16.08 7.93 7.46
N PHE A 211 15.36 6.84 7.25
CA PHE A 211 13.95 6.89 6.87
C PHE A 211 13.09 6.63 8.10
N GLU A 212 12.04 7.42 8.27
CA GLU A 212 11.17 7.30 9.44
C GLU A 212 10.38 5.98 9.46
N ARG A 213 9.94 5.54 8.28
CA ARG A 213 9.01 4.42 8.13
C ARG A 213 9.32 3.59 6.89
N GLY A 214 8.76 2.38 6.90
CA GLY A 214 8.91 1.39 5.83
C GLY A 214 9.51 0.11 6.38
N LEU A 215 9.56 -0.89 5.52
CA LEU A 215 10.15 -2.17 5.87
C LEU A 215 11.46 -2.35 5.12
N PHE A 216 12.40 -3.07 5.72
CA PHE A 216 13.64 -3.43 5.06
C PHE A 216 14.06 -4.88 5.32
N SER A 217 14.89 -5.39 4.42
CA SER A 217 15.57 -6.67 4.53
C SER A 217 16.97 -6.57 3.94
N MET A 218 17.96 -7.14 4.65
CA MET A 218 19.31 -7.32 4.10
C MET A 218 19.39 -8.50 3.13
N LYS A 219 18.36 -9.35 3.12
CA LYS A 219 18.34 -10.58 2.34
C LYS A 219 17.42 -10.46 1.15
N ALA A 220 17.87 -11.07 0.07
CA ALA A 220 17.29 -10.97 -1.26
C ALA A 220 16.21 -12.03 -1.55
N MET A 221 15.50 -12.61 -0.58
CA MET A 221 14.65 -13.78 -0.84
C MET A 221 13.15 -13.58 -0.58
N LYS A 222 12.34 -14.04 -1.54
CA LYS A 222 10.88 -14.04 -1.57
C LYS A 222 10.23 -14.67 -0.33
N GLN A 223 10.85 -15.67 0.27
CA GLN A 223 10.25 -16.44 1.38
C GLN A 223 10.35 -15.75 2.75
N GLU A 224 10.99 -14.58 2.82
CA GLU A 224 11.25 -13.91 4.09
C GLU A 224 10.46 -12.61 4.27
N PHE A 225 9.43 -12.29 3.47
CA PHE A 225 8.64 -11.05 3.65
C PHE A 225 8.11 -10.84 5.08
N LEU A 226 7.71 -11.93 5.74
CA LEU A 226 7.28 -11.91 7.15
C LEU A 226 8.42 -11.61 8.15
N LYS A 227 9.67 -11.63 7.69
CA LYS A 227 10.87 -11.31 8.47
C LYS A 227 11.41 -9.90 8.18
N TRP A 228 10.78 -9.16 7.26
CA TRP A 228 11.18 -7.78 7.00
C TRP A 228 10.93 -6.95 8.25
N GLN A 229 11.89 -6.08 8.55
CA GLN A 229 11.90 -5.32 9.78
C GLN A 229 11.46 -3.88 9.51
N PRO A 230 10.67 -3.26 10.41
CA PRO A 230 10.47 -1.83 10.38
C PRO A 230 11.81 -1.07 10.48
N ILE A 231 11.96 0.03 9.74
CA ILE A 231 13.20 0.83 9.75
C ILE A 231 13.40 1.52 11.11
N GLU A 232 12.33 1.95 11.80
CA GLU A 232 12.37 2.55 13.15
C GLU A 232 13.42 3.66 13.34
N ASN A 233 13.51 4.63 12.43
CA ASN A 233 14.51 5.70 12.48
C ASN A 233 15.97 5.22 12.44
N ARG A 234 16.25 4.02 11.91
CA ARG A 234 17.62 3.53 11.74
C ARG A 234 18.22 4.08 10.45
N ALA A 235 19.51 4.39 10.51
CA ALA A 235 20.28 4.68 9.31
C ALA A 235 20.33 3.42 8.45
N ILE A 236 20.06 3.57 7.15
CA ILE A 236 20.16 2.46 6.22
C ILE A 236 21.64 1.99 6.15
N PRO A 237 21.90 0.67 6.22
CA PRO A 237 23.25 0.15 6.07
C PRO A 237 23.86 0.58 4.74
N LEU A 238 25.14 0.98 4.81
CA LEU A 238 25.78 1.78 3.78
C LEU A 238 25.98 1.06 2.44
N ASP A 239 25.89 -0.27 2.36
CA ASP A 239 26.33 -1.00 1.17
C ASP A 239 25.18 -1.51 0.28
N SER A 240 24.25 -2.32 0.82
CA SER A 240 23.12 -2.85 0.04
C SER A 240 21.97 -3.33 0.93
N ALA A 241 20.72 -2.99 0.58
CA ALA A 241 19.51 -3.46 1.28
C ALA A 241 18.28 -3.39 0.37
N PHE A 242 17.24 -4.16 0.71
CA PHE A 242 15.93 -4.11 0.06
C PHE A 242 14.93 -3.39 0.94
N PHE A 243 14.09 -2.56 0.33
CA PHE A 243 13.11 -1.70 0.98
C PHE A 243 11.73 -1.88 0.40
N TRP A 244 10.73 -1.80 1.27
CA TRP A 244 9.34 -1.69 0.90
C TRP A 244 8.90 -0.32 1.42
N PRO A 245 9.05 0.73 0.59
CA PRO A 245 8.70 2.08 0.99
C PRO A 245 7.25 2.16 1.42
N VAL A 246 6.97 3.03 2.39
CA VAL A 246 5.58 3.33 2.73
C VAL A 246 4.84 3.90 1.53
N ARG A 247 3.55 3.58 1.44
CA ARG A 247 2.67 4.15 0.42
C ARG A 247 2.17 5.53 0.84
N SER A 248 1.90 6.38 -0.16
CA SER A 248 1.05 7.55 0.04
C SER A 248 -0.33 7.13 0.59
N ILE A 249 -0.76 7.86 1.61
CA ILE A 249 -2.08 7.70 2.20
C ILE A 249 -3.13 8.17 1.20
N VAL A 250 -4.10 7.31 0.91
CA VAL A 250 -5.29 7.60 0.10
C VAL A 250 -6.54 7.40 0.97
N SER A 251 -7.67 7.98 0.58
CA SER A 251 -8.91 7.86 1.36
C SER A 251 -9.40 6.43 1.52
N ASP A 252 -9.23 5.59 0.48
CA ASP A 252 -9.67 4.20 0.43
C ASP A 252 -8.72 3.40 -0.47
N LEU A 253 -8.38 2.19 -0.03
CA LEU A 253 -7.53 1.25 -0.78
C LEU A 253 -8.15 -0.15 -0.68
N PRO A 254 -9.16 -0.47 -1.49
CA PRO A 254 -9.73 -1.80 -1.54
C PRO A 254 -8.81 -2.77 -2.28
N LYS A 255 -8.78 -4.01 -1.79
CA LYS A 255 -8.11 -5.16 -2.37
C LYS A 255 -9.10 -6.31 -2.38
N ILE A 256 -9.36 -6.84 -3.56
CA ILE A 256 -10.39 -7.85 -3.82
C ILE A 256 -9.68 -9.10 -4.34
N LYS A 257 -10.17 -10.29 -3.96
CA LYS A 257 -9.62 -11.59 -4.38
C LYS A 257 -8.15 -11.74 -3.98
N LEU A 258 -7.76 -11.29 -2.78
CA LEU A 258 -6.42 -11.59 -2.26
C LEU A 258 -6.34 -13.05 -1.85
N SER A 259 -5.30 -13.76 -2.27
CA SER A 259 -4.94 -15.02 -1.61
C SER A 259 -4.51 -14.76 -0.16
N LEU A 260 -4.59 -15.78 0.70
CA LEU A 260 -4.12 -15.64 2.09
C LEU A 260 -2.64 -15.24 2.16
N GLU A 261 -1.79 -15.83 1.33
CA GLU A 261 -0.35 -15.52 1.28
C GLU A 261 -0.11 -14.04 0.92
N GLU A 262 -0.80 -13.54 -0.11
CA GLU A 262 -0.69 -12.13 -0.52
C GLU A 262 -1.22 -11.17 0.54
N HIS A 263 -2.29 -11.55 1.23
CA HIS A 263 -2.87 -10.79 2.31
C HIS A 263 -1.90 -10.67 3.49
N GLU A 264 -1.41 -11.80 4.01
CA GLU A 264 -0.48 -11.84 5.14
C GLU A 264 0.83 -11.10 4.83
N ARG A 265 1.34 -11.23 3.60
CA ARG A 265 2.53 -10.51 3.13
C ARG A 265 2.39 -8.99 3.24
N GLN A 266 1.21 -8.44 2.97
CA GLN A 266 0.99 -7.00 2.90
C GLN A 266 0.71 -6.34 4.27
N LEU A 267 0.31 -7.11 5.28
CA LEU A 267 -0.13 -6.56 6.58
C LEU A 267 0.93 -5.66 7.25
N PRO A 268 2.21 -6.05 7.39
CA PRO A 268 3.18 -5.19 8.04
C PRO A 268 3.41 -3.90 7.26
N TRP A 269 3.41 -3.97 5.92
CA TRP A 269 3.63 -2.80 5.06
C TRP A 269 2.47 -1.81 5.12
N LEU A 270 1.23 -2.30 5.13
CA LEU A 270 0.04 -1.46 5.27
C LEU A 270 -0.01 -0.78 6.64
N ARG A 271 0.39 -1.49 7.69
CA ARG A 271 0.54 -0.92 9.04
C ARG A 271 1.56 0.23 9.06
N GLU A 272 2.77 0.00 8.53
CA GLU A 272 3.81 1.05 8.44
C GLU A 272 3.37 2.24 7.57
N SER A 273 2.55 1.97 6.54
CA SER A 273 1.99 3.00 5.67
C SER A 273 0.88 3.83 6.34
N GLY A 274 0.38 3.42 7.52
CA GLY A 274 -0.66 4.15 8.27
C GLY A 274 -2.09 3.80 7.88
N PHE A 275 -2.30 2.60 7.34
CA PHE A 275 -3.63 2.08 7.03
C PHE A 275 -4.14 1.14 8.13
N SER A 276 -5.46 1.02 8.24
CA SER A 276 -6.18 0.02 9.03
C SER A 276 -7.35 -0.56 8.22
N PRO A 277 -7.76 -1.82 8.44
CA PRO A 277 -8.92 -2.39 7.75
C PRO A 277 -10.20 -1.63 8.16
N ALA A 278 -10.95 -1.15 7.16
CA ALA A 278 -12.27 -0.58 7.34
C ALA A 278 -13.36 -1.64 7.28
N TYR A 279 -13.23 -2.60 6.36
CA TYR A 279 -13.97 -3.86 6.35
C TYR A 279 -13.02 -4.99 5.93
N SER A 280 -13.41 -6.22 6.21
CA SER A 280 -12.77 -7.43 5.68
C SER A 280 -13.78 -8.56 5.56
N ASP A 281 -13.69 -9.31 4.47
CA ASP A 281 -14.51 -10.46 4.13
C ASP A 281 -13.58 -11.62 3.75
N VAL A 282 -13.97 -12.83 4.16
CA VAL A 282 -13.28 -14.07 3.81
C VAL A 282 -14.27 -15.01 3.13
N TYR A 283 -13.88 -15.53 1.98
CA TYR A 283 -14.74 -16.40 1.19
C TYR A 283 -13.94 -17.51 0.54
N GLN A 284 -14.64 -18.51 0.02
CA GLN A 284 -14.06 -19.66 -0.67
C GLN A 284 -14.57 -19.66 -2.11
N VAL A 285 -13.68 -20.02 -3.04
CA VAL A 285 -14.03 -20.44 -4.41
C VAL A 285 -13.25 -21.72 -4.71
N GLY A 286 -13.96 -22.76 -5.15
CA GLY A 286 -13.40 -24.11 -5.23
C GLY A 286 -12.91 -24.56 -3.85
N ASN A 287 -11.64 -24.95 -3.70
CA ASN A 287 -11.02 -25.30 -2.40
C ASN A 287 -10.04 -24.24 -1.86
N LYS A 288 -10.13 -23.00 -2.36
CA LYS A 288 -9.20 -21.93 -2.03
C LYS A 288 -9.93 -20.79 -1.32
N ALA A 289 -9.32 -20.30 -0.24
CA ALA A 289 -9.83 -19.15 0.48
C ALA A 289 -9.23 -17.84 -0.05
N PHE A 290 -10.06 -16.81 -0.11
CA PHE A 290 -9.74 -15.48 -0.58
C PHE A 290 -10.21 -14.43 0.43
N ILE A 291 -9.59 -13.26 0.37
CA ILE A 291 -9.91 -12.13 1.26
C ILE A 291 -10.23 -10.90 0.40
N ASN A 292 -11.33 -10.24 0.74
CA ASN A 292 -11.64 -8.88 0.29
C ASN A 292 -11.48 -7.94 1.48
N VAL A 293 -10.80 -6.82 1.29
CA VAL A 293 -10.51 -5.87 2.37
C VAL A 293 -10.43 -4.48 1.80
N SER A 294 -10.95 -3.47 2.52
CA SER A 294 -10.57 -2.08 2.26
C SER A 294 -9.76 -1.50 3.39
N TRP A 295 -8.69 -0.81 3.00
CA TRP A 295 -7.74 -0.15 3.88
C TRP A 295 -8.00 1.35 3.88
N ARG A 296 -8.18 1.93 5.06
CA ARG A 296 -8.37 3.38 5.23
C ARG A 296 -7.32 3.97 6.18
N PRO A 297 -7.02 5.26 6.07
CA PRO A 297 -6.04 5.91 6.94
C PRO A 297 -6.50 5.83 8.39
N SER A 298 -5.63 5.39 9.29
CA SER A 298 -5.92 5.37 10.72
C SER A 298 -4.64 5.40 11.55
N LYS A 299 -4.72 6.05 12.70
CA LYS A 299 -3.67 6.03 13.72
C LYS A 299 -3.91 4.98 14.79
N THR A 300 -5.09 4.35 14.81
CA THR A 300 -5.45 3.34 15.81
C THR A 300 -4.70 2.05 15.50
N PRO A 301 -3.89 1.52 16.44
CA PRO A 301 -3.24 0.24 16.25
C PRO A 301 -4.25 -0.89 16.05
N TRP A 302 -3.86 -1.89 15.28
CA TRP A 302 -4.72 -3.01 14.93
C TRP A 302 -3.95 -4.32 14.78
N LEU A 303 -4.66 -5.42 15.02
CA LEU A 303 -4.24 -6.80 14.77
C LEU A 303 -5.21 -7.45 13.81
N MET A 304 -4.71 -8.32 12.93
CA MET A 304 -5.54 -9.02 11.94
C MET A 304 -5.02 -10.43 11.76
N TYR A 305 -5.95 -11.38 11.72
CA TYR A 305 -5.64 -12.80 11.62
C TYR A 305 -6.63 -13.47 10.67
N GLY A 306 -6.12 -14.25 9.72
CA GLY A 306 -6.92 -15.00 8.74
C GLY A 306 -6.97 -16.49 9.05
N LEU A 307 -8.08 -17.12 8.65
CA LEU A 307 -8.31 -18.57 8.67
C LEU A 307 -7.98 -19.28 9.99
N LEU A 308 -8.28 -18.65 11.12
CA LEU A 308 -8.12 -19.28 12.43
C LEU A 308 -9.10 -20.46 12.58
N THR A 309 -8.67 -21.52 13.26
CA THR A 309 -9.60 -22.53 13.82
C THR A 309 -10.41 -21.92 14.98
N ALA A 310 -11.51 -22.56 15.40
CA ALA A 310 -12.31 -22.10 16.54
C ALA A 310 -11.48 -21.94 17.83
N MET A 311 -10.56 -22.88 18.09
CA MET A 311 -9.66 -22.84 19.24
C MET A 311 -8.67 -21.68 19.15
N GLN A 312 -8.04 -21.48 17.98
CA GLN A 312 -7.13 -20.35 17.77
C GLN A 312 -7.87 -19.02 17.87
N HIS A 313 -9.07 -18.90 17.29
CA HIS A 313 -9.90 -17.70 17.40
C HIS A 313 -10.15 -17.33 18.86
N LYS A 314 -10.56 -18.29 19.71
CA LYS A 314 -10.75 -18.07 21.13
C LYS A 314 -9.47 -17.57 21.81
N GLN A 315 -8.35 -18.25 21.60
CA GLN A 315 -7.05 -17.88 22.18
C GLN A 315 -6.58 -16.48 21.73
N THR A 316 -6.72 -16.18 20.44
CA THR A 316 -6.35 -14.88 19.87
C THR A 316 -7.23 -13.77 20.41
N MET A 317 -8.55 -14.00 20.55
CA MET A 317 -9.46 -13.01 21.12
C MET A 317 -9.13 -12.71 22.59
N GLU A 318 -8.89 -13.74 23.40
CA GLU A 318 -8.47 -13.59 24.81
C GLU A 318 -7.14 -12.83 24.92
N GLN A 319 -6.16 -13.19 24.10
CA GLN A 319 -4.85 -12.53 24.09
C GLN A 319 -4.93 -11.08 23.62
N ALA A 320 -5.68 -10.80 22.56
CA ALA A 320 -5.89 -9.44 22.05
C ALA A 320 -6.53 -8.55 23.11
N PHE A 321 -7.52 -9.06 23.85
CA PHE A 321 -8.15 -8.32 24.96
C PHE A 321 -7.15 -8.00 26.08
N ILE A 322 -6.31 -8.95 26.46
CA ILE A 322 -5.22 -8.73 27.45
C ILE A 322 -4.24 -7.65 26.95
N GLU A 323 -3.97 -7.60 25.64
CA GLU A 323 -3.10 -6.61 25.01
C GLU A 323 -3.76 -5.25 24.77
N GLY A 324 -5.03 -5.08 25.16
CA GLY A 324 -5.76 -3.82 25.05
C GLY A 324 -6.47 -3.60 23.72
N PHE A 325 -6.84 -4.68 23.03
CA PHE A 325 -7.58 -4.65 21.78
C PHE A 325 -8.96 -5.32 21.91
N SER A 326 -9.96 -4.83 21.17
CA SER A 326 -11.25 -5.52 21.03
C SER A 326 -11.56 -5.88 19.58
N LEU A 327 -12.45 -6.86 19.40
CA LEU A 327 -12.84 -7.38 18.09
C LEU A 327 -13.69 -6.35 17.33
N LYS A 328 -13.21 -5.93 16.15
CA LYS A 328 -13.89 -4.98 15.25
C LYS A 328 -14.65 -5.69 14.14
N ILE A 329 -13.99 -6.64 13.49
CA ILE A 329 -14.50 -7.38 12.33
C ILE A 329 -14.36 -8.86 12.62
N LEU A 330 -15.43 -9.61 12.33
CA LEU A 330 -15.50 -11.05 12.43
C LEU A 330 -16.23 -11.58 11.20
N ASP A 331 -15.56 -12.45 10.47
CA ASP A 331 -16.15 -13.14 9.34
C ASP A 331 -15.69 -14.59 9.29
N THR A 332 -16.45 -15.44 8.59
CA THR A 332 -16.18 -16.87 8.52
C THR A 332 -16.35 -17.42 7.13
N THR A 333 -15.54 -18.41 6.79
CA THR A 333 -15.69 -19.25 5.59
C THR A 333 -15.55 -20.71 5.98
N LEU A 334 -16.03 -21.62 5.13
CA LEU A 334 -15.56 -23.00 5.16
C LEU A 334 -14.20 -23.09 4.46
N VAL A 335 -13.37 -24.04 4.90
CA VAL A 335 -12.19 -24.52 4.19
C VAL A 335 -12.13 -26.01 4.44
N ASN A 336 -12.19 -26.83 3.39
CA ASN A 336 -12.27 -28.28 3.51
C ASN A 336 -13.40 -28.75 4.45
N GLY A 337 -14.56 -28.07 4.42
CA GLY A 337 -15.72 -28.38 5.27
C GLY A 337 -15.58 -28.00 6.76
N GLU A 338 -14.50 -27.33 7.14
CA GLU A 338 -14.30 -26.80 8.49
C GLU A 338 -14.46 -25.28 8.53
N LEU A 339 -15.13 -24.79 9.57
CA LEU A 339 -15.30 -23.36 9.79
C LEU A 339 -13.95 -22.72 10.14
N ARG A 340 -13.65 -21.60 9.46
CA ARG A 340 -12.45 -20.80 9.64
C ARG A 340 -12.82 -19.34 9.88
N PHE A 341 -12.07 -18.69 10.76
CA PHE A 341 -12.37 -17.35 11.26
C PHE A 341 -11.37 -16.34 10.71
N HIS A 342 -11.90 -15.21 10.25
CA HIS A 342 -11.14 -14.04 9.88
C HIS A 342 -11.50 -12.90 10.83
N THR A 343 -10.48 -12.28 11.43
CA THR A 343 -10.69 -11.33 12.52
C THR A 343 -9.81 -10.10 12.40
N VAL A 344 -10.37 -8.95 12.75
CA VAL A 344 -9.64 -7.68 12.94
C VAL A 344 -9.94 -7.18 14.34
N TYR A 345 -8.88 -6.84 15.08
CA TYR A 345 -8.94 -6.21 16.39
C TYR A 345 -8.36 -4.80 16.30
N ILE A 346 -8.97 -3.86 17.01
CA ILE A 346 -8.48 -2.47 17.11
C ILE A 346 -8.15 -2.15 18.56
N GLN A 347 -7.24 -1.22 18.79
CA GLN A 347 -6.86 -0.81 20.14
C GLN A 347 -7.99 0.02 20.78
N ASP A 348 -8.90 -0.68 21.43
CA ASP A 348 -9.92 -0.19 22.33
C ASP A 348 -10.27 -1.30 23.35
N LEU A 349 -10.94 -0.93 24.44
CA LEU A 349 -11.35 -1.87 25.50
C LEU A 349 -12.87 -2.09 25.49
N SER A 350 -13.47 -2.03 24.30
CA SER A 350 -14.91 -2.25 24.13
C SER A 350 -15.23 -3.71 24.44
N GLN A 351 -16.22 -3.95 25.30
CA GLN A 351 -16.81 -5.29 25.41
C GLN A 351 -17.61 -5.58 24.14
N VAL A 352 -17.55 -6.83 23.68
CA VAL A 352 -18.29 -7.30 22.49
C VAL A 352 -19.03 -8.58 22.84
N LEU A 353 -20.14 -8.84 22.16
CA LEU A 353 -20.80 -10.14 22.20
C LEU A 353 -20.54 -10.85 20.88
N THR A 354 -20.00 -12.05 20.93
CA THR A 354 -19.77 -12.87 19.74
C THR A 354 -20.14 -14.32 20.02
N GLN A 355 -20.74 -14.96 19.04
CA GLN A 355 -21.02 -16.39 19.06
C GLN A 355 -20.94 -16.93 17.63
N HIS A 356 -20.47 -18.16 17.50
CA HIS A 356 -20.33 -18.85 16.22
C HIS A 356 -21.00 -20.20 16.27
N SER A 357 -21.08 -20.85 15.11
CA SER A 357 -21.67 -22.18 14.98
C SER A 357 -23.12 -22.26 15.45
N MET A 358 -23.88 -21.18 15.28
CA MET A 358 -25.27 -21.07 15.72
C MET A 358 -26.24 -21.59 14.67
N THR A 359 -27.34 -22.18 15.14
CA THR A 359 -28.56 -22.32 14.35
C THR A 359 -29.27 -20.97 14.21
N LEU A 360 -30.22 -20.87 13.27
CA LEU A 360 -31.09 -19.68 13.16
C LEU A 360 -31.86 -19.38 14.45
N ALA A 361 -32.29 -20.41 15.18
CA ALA A 361 -33.00 -20.24 16.44
C ALA A 361 -32.10 -19.65 17.54
N ASP A 362 -30.86 -20.11 17.63
CA ASP A 362 -29.87 -19.60 18.59
C ASP A 362 -29.48 -18.16 18.27
N PHE A 363 -29.26 -17.86 16.99
CA PHE A 363 -28.99 -16.51 16.53
C PHE A 363 -30.13 -15.54 16.91
N ASN A 364 -31.39 -15.94 16.71
CA ASN A 364 -32.54 -15.11 17.07
C ASN A 364 -32.62 -14.81 18.59
N LYS A 365 -32.27 -15.79 19.44
CA LYS A 365 -32.17 -15.59 20.90
C LYS A 365 -31.05 -14.62 21.25
N LEU A 366 -29.84 -14.84 20.71
CA LEU A 366 -28.68 -13.99 20.96
C LEU A 366 -28.93 -12.54 20.52
N LYS A 367 -29.49 -12.35 19.32
CA LYS A 367 -29.86 -11.03 18.79
C LYS A 367 -30.77 -10.26 19.74
N TYR A 368 -31.78 -10.91 20.30
CA TYR A 368 -32.68 -10.28 21.27
C TYR A 368 -31.95 -9.92 22.57
N GLN A 369 -31.09 -10.82 23.05
CA GLN A 369 -30.28 -10.60 24.26
C GLN A 369 -29.30 -9.44 24.09
N ALA A 370 -28.59 -9.38 22.95
CA ALA A 370 -27.64 -8.33 22.61
C ALA A 370 -28.31 -6.94 22.59
N ARG A 371 -29.48 -6.83 21.94
CA ARG A 371 -30.27 -5.58 21.93
C ARG A 371 -30.65 -5.12 23.33
N LYS A 372 -31.08 -6.03 24.20
CA LYS A 372 -31.40 -5.70 25.61
C LYS A 372 -30.19 -5.19 26.40
N GLN A 373 -29.01 -5.66 26.05
CA GLN A 373 -27.75 -5.26 26.70
C GLN A 373 -27.10 -4.03 26.03
N GLY A 374 -27.78 -3.39 25.08
CA GLY A 374 -27.30 -2.15 24.44
C GLY A 374 -26.29 -2.36 23.31
N PHE A 375 -26.22 -3.56 22.74
CA PHE A 375 -25.40 -3.86 21.57
C PHE A 375 -26.22 -3.84 20.27
N GLY A 376 -25.58 -3.46 19.16
CA GLY A 376 -26.10 -3.69 17.80
C GLY A 376 -25.20 -4.65 17.03
N ALA A 377 -25.72 -5.29 15.98
CA ALA A 377 -24.94 -6.23 15.19
C ALA A 377 -23.97 -5.46 14.27
N ALA A 378 -22.74 -5.92 14.24
CA ALA A 378 -21.65 -5.44 13.39
C ALA A 378 -21.38 -6.39 12.22
N ALA A 379 -21.55 -7.69 12.41
CA ALA A 379 -21.39 -8.71 11.39
C ALA A 379 -22.30 -9.91 11.65
N ILE A 380 -22.80 -10.52 10.57
CA ILE A 380 -23.57 -11.78 10.58
C ILE A 380 -23.09 -12.62 9.39
N SER A 381 -22.07 -13.43 9.60
CA SER A 381 -21.51 -14.32 8.60
C SER A 381 -22.29 -15.64 8.57
N VAL A 382 -22.63 -16.11 7.38
CA VAL A 382 -23.45 -17.30 7.16
C VAL A 382 -22.72 -18.26 6.25
N GLN A 383 -22.60 -19.50 6.69
CA GLN A 383 -22.02 -20.59 5.92
C GLN A 383 -23.01 -21.76 5.87
N TYR A 384 -22.98 -22.57 4.80
CA TYR A 384 -23.83 -23.75 4.69
C TYR A 384 -23.00 -25.02 4.78
N LYS A 385 -23.36 -25.92 5.70
CA LYS A 385 -22.71 -27.22 5.85
C LYS A 385 -23.78 -28.30 5.89
N ASN A 386 -23.73 -29.23 4.94
CA ASN A 386 -24.75 -30.27 4.78
C ASN A 386 -26.15 -29.68 4.77
N ASP A 387 -26.35 -28.62 3.99
CA ASP A 387 -27.62 -27.90 3.84
C ASP A 387 -28.11 -27.10 5.06
N ASP A 388 -27.45 -27.23 6.21
CA ASP A 388 -27.78 -26.44 7.40
C ASP A 388 -26.99 -25.13 7.46
N PRO A 389 -27.64 -23.98 7.79
CA PRO A 389 -26.96 -22.73 8.00
C PRO A 389 -26.19 -22.73 9.32
N ILE A 390 -24.93 -22.34 9.25
CA ILE A 390 -24.03 -22.09 10.36
C ILE A 390 -23.82 -20.59 10.47
N ILE A 391 -24.33 -19.97 11.53
CA ILE A 391 -24.30 -18.52 11.73
C ILE A 391 -23.21 -18.14 12.72
N THR A 392 -22.42 -17.13 12.35
CA THR A 392 -21.48 -16.43 13.22
C THR A 392 -21.87 -14.96 13.31
N ALA A 393 -21.96 -14.41 14.51
CA ALA A 393 -22.39 -13.03 14.72
C ALA A 393 -21.47 -12.27 15.68
N LEU A 394 -21.27 -11.00 15.40
CA LEU A 394 -20.57 -10.03 16.25
C LEU A 394 -21.52 -8.87 16.55
N PHE A 395 -21.67 -8.55 17.84
CA PHE A 395 -22.41 -7.39 18.31
C PHE A 395 -21.49 -6.46 19.11
N ARG A 396 -21.59 -5.16 18.83
CA ARG A 396 -20.71 -4.14 19.39
C ARG A 396 -21.54 -2.95 19.92
N PRO A 397 -21.06 -2.27 20.98
CA PRO A 397 -21.82 -1.20 21.63
C PRO A 397 -21.90 0.07 20.76
N ASP A 398 -20.92 0.30 19.89
CA ASP A 398 -20.89 1.40 18.92
C ASP A 398 -21.86 1.19 17.74
N MET A 399 -22.46 0.00 17.62
CA MET A 399 -23.41 -0.34 16.56
C MET A 399 -24.88 -0.26 17.01
N LYS A 400 -25.15 0.26 18.21
CA LYS A 400 -26.51 0.41 18.74
C LYS A 400 -27.36 1.34 17.85
N GLY A 401 -28.64 1.04 17.74
CA GLY A 401 -29.58 1.85 16.96
C GLY A 401 -30.68 1.00 16.33
N GLU A 402 -31.53 1.63 15.53
CA GLU A 402 -32.49 0.91 14.69
C GLU A 402 -31.75 0.10 13.63
N GLN A 403 -32.02 -1.21 13.59
CA GLN A 403 -31.42 -2.13 12.65
C GLN A 403 -32.43 -3.17 12.15
N GLU A 404 -32.36 -3.48 10.87
CA GLU A 404 -33.00 -4.64 10.26
C GLU A 404 -31.93 -5.60 9.73
N TYR A 405 -32.18 -6.89 9.88
CA TYR A 405 -31.29 -7.92 9.38
C TYR A 405 -32.09 -8.90 8.56
N PHE A 406 -31.55 -9.23 7.40
CA PHE A 406 -32.09 -10.26 6.56
C PHE A 406 -31.06 -11.34 6.36
N HIS A 407 -31.51 -12.58 6.49
CA HIS A 407 -30.69 -13.76 6.42
C HIS A 407 -31.13 -14.55 5.21
N ALA A 408 -30.16 -15.04 4.43
CA ALA A 408 -30.41 -15.94 3.31
C ALA A 408 -31.51 -15.42 2.35
N ILE A 409 -31.44 -14.14 1.97
CA ILE A 409 -32.29 -13.63 0.89
C ILE A 409 -31.74 -14.19 -0.41
N ASN A 410 -32.59 -14.68 -1.31
CA ASN A 410 -32.11 -14.94 -2.66
C ASN A 410 -31.58 -13.64 -3.24
N ALA A 411 -30.41 -13.75 -3.85
CA ALA A 411 -29.68 -12.64 -4.41
C ALA A 411 -30.60 -11.79 -5.34
N ASP A 412 -31.41 -12.44 -6.18
CA ASP A 412 -32.40 -11.82 -7.09
C ASP A 412 -33.49 -10.95 -6.42
N LYS A 413 -33.76 -11.13 -5.12
CA LYS A 413 -34.76 -10.36 -4.36
C LYS A 413 -34.17 -9.20 -3.58
N PHE A 414 -32.87 -8.97 -3.66
CA PHE A 414 -32.20 -8.04 -2.76
C PHE A 414 -32.70 -6.59 -2.91
N GLU A 415 -33.00 -6.14 -4.13
CA GLU A 415 -33.55 -4.80 -4.41
C GLU A 415 -34.88 -4.55 -3.67
N GLU A 416 -35.78 -5.53 -3.65
CA GLU A 416 -37.07 -5.43 -2.93
C GLU A 416 -36.85 -5.16 -1.43
N TYR A 417 -35.81 -5.76 -0.85
CA TYR A 417 -35.48 -5.61 0.56
C TYR A 417 -34.86 -4.23 0.86
N GLN A 418 -34.06 -3.69 -0.08
CA GLN A 418 -33.53 -2.34 0.01
C GLN A 418 -34.66 -1.30 -0.03
N GLU A 419 -35.59 -1.41 -0.98
CA GLU A 419 -36.72 -0.50 -1.08
C GLU A 419 -37.59 -0.50 0.19
N ARG A 420 -37.75 -1.69 0.80
CA ARG A 420 -38.48 -1.83 2.06
C ARG A 420 -37.83 -1.04 3.19
N VAL A 421 -36.50 -1.11 3.33
CA VAL A 421 -35.79 -0.48 4.45
C VAL A 421 -35.43 0.99 4.18
N ALA A 422 -35.37 1.42 2.91
CA ALA A 422 -35.17 2.80 2.52
C ALA A 422 -36.30 3.70 3.07
N LYS A 423 -37.53 3.19 3.15
CA LYS A 423 -38.68 3.86 3.78
C LYS A 423 -38.48 4.17 5.27
N LYS A 424 -37.53 3.51 5.92
CA LYS A 424 -37.15 3.69 7.33
C LYS A 424 -35.82 4.45 7.49
N ASN A 425 -35.26 4.95 6.39
CA ASN A 425 -33.92 5.57 6.36
C ASN A 425 -32.83 4.65 6.96
N LEU A 426 -32.95 3.35 6.69
CA LEU A 426 -31.94 2.37 7.04
C LEU A 426 -31.13 2.03 5.81
N HIS A 427 -29.84 1.84 6.02
CA HIS A 427 -28.84 1.65 4.98
C HIS A 427 -27.93 0.48 5.27
N PRO A 428 -27.40 -0.19 4.23
CA PRO A 428 -26.54 -1.35 4.43
C PRO A 428 -25.26 -0.96 5.15
N ILE A 429 -24.86 -1.78 6.12
CA ILE A 429 -23.62 -1.63 6.87
C ILE A 429 -22.77 -2.91 6.90
N TYR A 430 -23.35 -4.03 6.45
CA TYR A 430 -22.67 -5.33 6.33
C TYR A 430 -23.42 -6.17 5.30
N VAL A 431 -22.67 -6.93 4.50
CA VAL A 431 -23.19 -7.88 3.53
C VAL A 431 -22.35 -9.15 3.57
N ASN A 432 -22.97 -10.31 3.43
CA ASN A 432 -22.30 -11.59 3.28
C ASN A 432 -22.99 -12.40 2.19
N GLY A 433 -22.25 -12.76 1.14
CA GLY A 433 -22.71 -13.63 0.06
C GLY A 433 -22.31 -15.08 0.32
N VAL A 434 -23.18 -16.02 -0.04
CA VAL A 434 -22.91 -17.45 0.09
C VAL A 434 -23.71 -18.24 -0.94
N ILE A 435 -23.16 -19.37 -1.37
CA ILE A 435 -23.87 -20.34 -2.21
C ILE A 435 -24.27 -21.55 -1.38
N SER A 436 -25.49 -22.02 -1.63
CA SER A 436 -26.10 -23.15 -0.94
C SER A 436 -26.93 -24.00 -1.92
N HIS A 437 -27.53 -25.08 -1.42
CA HIS A 437 -28.53 -25.84 -2.19
C HIS A 437 -29.77 -25.03 -2.59
N LEU A 438 -30.02 -23.87 -1.96
CA LEU A 438 -31.11 -22.95 -2.31
C LEU A 438 -30.72 -21.96 -3.42
N GLY A 439 -29.48 -22.00 -3.88
CA GLY A 439 -28.90 -21.04 -4.83
C GLY A 439 -28.05 -19.98 -4.13
N GLN A 440 -27.91 -18.84 -4.80
CA GLN A 440 -27.17 -17.67 -4.33
C GLN A 440 -27.94 -16.94 -3.24
N LEU A 441 -27.30 -16.76 -2.09
CA LEU A 441 -27.92 -16.16 -0.92
C LEU A 441 -27.09 -14.99 -0.41
N VAL A 442 -27.79 -13.95 0.04
CA VAL A 442 -27.20 -12.76 0.63
C VAL A 442 -27.80 -12.52 2.01
N SER A 443 -26.93 -12.29 2.98
CA SER A 443 -27.29 -11.84 4.33
C SER A 443 -26.82 -10.40 4.53
N VAL A 444 -27.71 -9.51 5.00
CA VAL A 444 -27.44 -8.07 5.07
C VAL A 444 -27.91 -7.48 6.39
N ILE A 445 -27.13 -6.53 6.89
CA ILE A 445 -27.51 -5.67 8.02
C ILE A 445 -27.78 -4.27 7.49
N PHE A 446 -28.98 -3.76 7.78
CA PHE A 446 -29.36 -2.37 7.56
C PHE A 446 -29.42 -1.62 8.89
N ALA A 447 -28.89 -0.39 8.94
CA ALA A 447 -28.86 0.46 10.12
C ALA A 447 -29.05 1.93 9.76
N GLN A 448 -29.48 2.76 10.71
CA GLN A 448 -29.63 4.19 10.48
C GLN A 448 -28.24 4.86 10.36
N ARG A 449 -27.92 5.38 9.16
CA ARG A 449 -26.73 6.20 8.86
C ARG A 449 -27.12 7.26 7.81
N LEU A 450 -26.46 8.42 7.82
CA LEU A 450 -26.98 9.58 7.09
C LEU A 450 -26.61 9.67 5.61
N ASP A 451 -25.57 9.00 5.08
CA ASP A 451 -25.15 9.20 3.68
C ASP A 451 -24.46 7.96 3.05
N THR A 452 -25.24 6.96 2.70
CA THR A 452 -24.80 5.70 2.04
C THR A 452 -25.61 5.49 0.78
N GLN A 453 -24.94 5.18 -0.34
CA GLN A 453 -25.60 4.81 -1.59
C GLN A 453 -25.14 3.42 -1.98
N MET A 454 -26.09 2.49 -2.04
CA MET A 454 -25.87 1.15 -2.58
C MET A 454 -26.10 1.20 -4.08
N ASP A 455 -25.19 0.62 -4.85
CA ASP A 455 -25.30 0.52 -6.29
C ASP A 455 -24.35 -0.61 -6.71
N GLY A 456 -24.92 -1.69 -7.27
CA GLY A 456 -24.22 -2.93 -7.59
C GLY A 456 -24.82 -4.18 -6.93
N TYR A 457 -25.36 -5.08 -7.76
CA TYR A 457 -25.78 -6.43 -7.43
C TYR A 457 -25.10 -7.39 -8.42
N GLU A 458 -24.62 -8.55 -7.96
CA GLU A 458 -23.97 -9.63 -8.72
C GLU A 458 -23.04 -9.11 -9.82
N MET A 459 -21.82 -8.77 -9.43
CA MET A 459 -20.85 -8.16 -10.33
C MET A 459 -19.65 -9.09 -10.51
N GLU A 460 -19.28 -9.32 -11.77
CA GLU A 460 -17.95 -9.85 -12.06
C GLU A 460 -16.87 -8.86 -11.57
N LEU A 461 -15.66 -9.37 -11.36
CA LEU A 461 -14.55 -8.56 -10.85
C LEU A 461 -14.25 -7.31 -11.71
N SER A 462 -14.44 -7.40 -13.02
CA SER A 462 -14.32 -6.27 -13.97
C SER A 462 -15.28 -5.15 -13.61
N ASP A 463 -16.53 -5.48 -13.33
CA ASP A 463 -17.58 -4.51 -13.04
C ASP A 463 -17.36 -3.84 -11.70
N ILE A 464 -16.91 -4.58 -10.69
CA ILE A 464 -16.52 -3.97 -9.40
C ILE A 464 -15.37 -2.98 -9.57
N LYS A 465 -14.35 -3.31 -10.36
CA LYS A 465 -13.21 -2.41 -10.57
C LYS A 465 -13.63 -1.15 -11.32
N ASN A 466 -14.50 -1.28 -12.33
CA ASN A 466 -15.07 -0.15 -13.05
C ASN A 466 -15.92 0.71 -12.12
N TYR A 467 -16.76 0.07 -11.33
CA TYR A 467 -17.62 0.72 -10.34
C TYR A 467 -16.79 1.48 -9.31
N GLN A 468 -15.80 0.84 -8.70
CA GLN A 468 -14.93 1.44 -7.70
C GLN A 468 -14.23 2.69 -8.25
N LYS A 469 -13.77 2.65 -9.50
CA LYS A 469 -13.18 3.81 -10.16
C LYS A 469 -14.21 4.95 -10.29
N ALA A 470 -15.39 4.67 -10.82
CA ALA A 470 -16.46 5.67 -10.99
C ALA A 470 -16.97 6.22 -9.65
N ALA A 471 -17.14 5.37 -8.65
CA ALA A 471 -17.57 5.74 -7.31
C ALA A 471 -16.54 6.66 -6.63
N GLY A 472 -15.25 6.32 -6.75
CA GLY A 472 -14.15 7.15 -6.26
C GLY A 472 -14.11 8.54 -6.90
N GLU A 473 -14.37 8.66 -8.21
CA GLU A 473 -14.49 9.95 -8.91
C GLU A 473 -15.66 10.81 -8.36
N ASN A 474 -16.69 10.16 -7.80
CA ASN A 474 -17.85 10.81 -7.18
C ASN A 474 -17.73 10.97 -5.64
N GLY A 475 -16.55 10.72 -5.07
CA GLY A 475 -16.27 10.90 -3.65
C GLY A 475 -16.79 9.78 -2.74
N PHE A 476 -17.16 8.64 -3.29
CA PHE A 476 -17.51 7.44 -2.53
C PHE A 476 -16.28 6.61 -2.18
N VAL A 477 -16.38 5.85 -1.10
CA VAL A 477 -15.42 4.83 -0.68
C VAL A 477 -16.11 3.46 -0.62
N THR A 478 -15.32 2.40 -0.67
CA THR A 478 -15.85 1.02 -0.59
C THR A 478 -16.37 0.74 0.81
N GLY A 479 -17.67 0.51 0.97
CA GLY A 479 -18.30 0.18 2.25
C GLY A 479 -18.00 -1.25 2.67
N MET A 480 -18.42 -2.21 1.86
CA MET A 480 -18.07 -3.62 2.00
C MET A 480 -18.21 -4.33 0.65
N ILE A 481 -17.40 -5.36 0.42
CA ILE A 481 -17.55 -6.31 -0.68
C ILE A 481 -17.43 -7.71 -0.07
N SER A 482 -18.39 -8.58 -0.36
CA SER A 482 -18.37 -9.99 -0.02
C SER A 482 -18.28 -10.83 -1.27
N GLY A 483 -17.37 -11.81 -1.26
CA GLY A 483 -17.21 -12.75 -2.37
C GLY A 483 -17.91 -14.08 -2.11
N TYR A 484 -18.27 -14.80 -3.16
CA TYR A 484 -18.79 -16.17 -3.09
C TYR A 484 -18.54 -16.94 -4.40
N ASP A 485 -18.78 -18.25 -4.36
CA ASP A 485 -18.49 -19.20 -5.44
C ASP A 485 -19.73 -19.44 -6.33
N HIS A 486 -19.74 -18.98 -7.58
CA HIS A 486 -20.89 -19.18 -8.48
C HIS A 486 -20.89 -20.56 -9.18
N SER A 487 -19.70 -21.01 -9.58
CA SER A 487 -19.40 -22.26 -10.28
C SER A 487 -17.93 -22.59 -10.06
N GLU A 488 -17.53 -23.88 -10.17
CA GLU A 488 -16.14 -24.30 -9.92
C GLU A 488 -15.10 -23.34 -10.54
N ASP A 489 -14.45 -22.54 -9.69
CA ASP A 489 -13.43 -21.52 -9.99
C ASP A 489 -13.89 -20.11 -10.41
N ASP A 490 -15.19 -19.80 -10.37
CA ASP A 490 -15.74 -18.47 -10.66
C ASP A 490 -16.06 -17.67 -9.39
N HIS A 491 -15.59 -16.42 -9.39
CA HIS A 491 -15.78 -15.50 -8.27
C HIS A 491 -16.91 -14.54 -8.56
N GLU A 492 -17.91 -14.53 -7.70
CA GLU A 492 -18.93 -13.49 -7.68
C GLU A 492 -18.83 -12.65 -6.43
N PHE A 493 -19.45 -11.48 -6.51
CA PHE A 493 -19.36 -10.49 -5.46
C PHE A 493 -20.65 -9.70 -5.32
N VAL A 494 -20.91 -9.31 -4.08
CA VAL A 494 -21.93 -8.35 -3.70
C VAL A 494 -21.29 -7.28 -2.82
N GLY A 495 -21.67 -6.03 -2.97
CA GLY A 495 -21.04 -4.95 -2.23
C GLY A 495 -21.86 -3.68 -2.18
N PHE A 496 -21.35 -2.69 -1.44
CA PHE A 496 -21.91 -1.35 -1.39
C PHE A 496 -20.83 -0.31 -1.13
N TRP A 497 -21.14 0.94 -1.48
CA TRP A 497 -20.27 2.08 -1.33
C TRP A 497 -20.90 3.12 -0.40
N GLU A 498 -20.08 3.96 0.20
CA GLU A 498 -20.54 4.97 1.15
C GLU A 498 -19.82 6.29 0.94
N LYS A 499 -20.47 7.41 1.27
CA LYS A 499 -19.76 8.67 1.42
C LYS A 499 -19.28 8.77 2.87
N LEU A 500 -18.02 9.15 3.04
CA LEU A 500 -17.53 9.50 4.36
C LEU A 500 -18.07 10.90 4.70
N THR A 501 -18.95 10.98 5.70
CA THR A 501 -19.27 12.27 6.34
C THR A 501 -17.99 12.79 7.01
N GLN A 502 -17.55 13.99 6.62
CA GLN A 502 -16.35 14.64 7.16
C GLN A 502 -16.47 14.94 8.65
#